data_AF-A0A260MIT6-F1
#
_entry.id   AF-A0A260MIT6-F1
#
_cell.length_a   1.000
_cell.length_b   1.000
_cell.length_c   1.000
_cell.angle_alpha   90.00
_cell.angle_beta   90.00
_cell.angle_gamma   90.00
#
_symmetry.space_group_name_H-M   'P 1'
#
loop_
_entity.id
_entity.type
_entity.pdbx_description
1 polymer ?
#
loop_
_entity_poly.entity_id
_entity_poly.type
_entity_poly.pdbx_seq_one_letter_code
_entity_poly.pdbx_strand_id
1 'polypeptide(L)'
;MSRPTDYDGAPSHGVPDIVAMTGYIASLYTDEIAVYRDLLRHIAADRTLSHRDPRWPIDDHPVEGPSLTVPGLRIHMRHSYQDAGDLGSFPAEGNPLLLRIHVQGFSDEYQDRTAARSNLVDSVTDPESEAWTRALLGERWADYAYELVRTPNPPKNPATLMRFAQRVYVLLLDTDGQPTLAPDNFAFQRVWDGIDSARKIIPTSPAVAAHLSAVGPFFETADIRDPNTEADGAWRLHITGDDTGSLPTPASTTAQNLIRRVRVRGRVDTKFRPIRVHVEQDQARVYFRWAKNPNTFAITLRLPQSEDDFSGPPLNTPDSIVAVCLSSWQEDLRTGLLVWGQRTREADGAIHISWPITEMSGSRQHRVAAVPRHDTSGSWLAETGLNIGTAREALKSGVLACWLQAYLDNREVRPFVGHAAARWVDDTTACIDVLEVVPGTRGSVATQLLHSITHTLANAGARAIELPFTDESFAEFGYVPNPTTGRGMYLDVTTMP
;
A
#
# COMPACT_ATOMS: atom_id res chain seq x y z
N MET A 1 -12.39 27.84 18.26
CA MET A 1 -12.66 28.02 19.70
C MET A 1 -11.71 27.10 20.44
N SER A 2 -10.71 27.68 21.10
CA SER A 2 -9.68 26.97 21.85
C SER A 2 -10.26 26.40 23.14
N ARG A 3 -9.98 25.13 23.46
CA ARG A 3 -10.34 24.57 24.77
C ARG A 3 -9.43 25.17 25.85
N PRO A 4 -9.98 25.58 27.02
CA PRO A 4 -9.18 26.08 28.14
C PRO A 4 -8.39 24.95 28.79
N THR A 5 -7.14 25.27 29.13
CA THR A 5 -6.27 24.54 30.04
C THR A 5 -6.53 25.06 31.46
N ASP A 6 -7.46 24.45 32.18
CA ASP A 6 -7.59 24.66 33.62
C ASP A 6 -7.44 23.32 34.34
N TYR A 7 -6.26 23.14 34.93
CA TYR A 7 -5.95 22.14 35.93
C TYR A 7 -6.25 22.78 37.29
N ASP A 8 -7.41 22.47 37.87
CA ASP A 8 -7.71 22.80 39.26
C ASP A 8 -7.75 21.52 40.10
N GLY A 9 -6.95 21.52 41.16
CA GLY A 9 -6.71 20.39 42.04
C GLY A 9 -7.91 20.07 42.93
N ALA A 10 -8.44 18.86 42.76
CA ALA A 10 -9.14 18.10 43.81
C ALA A 10 -8.83 16.60 43.57
N PRO A 11 -8.61 15.79 44.62
CA PRO A 11 -8.25 14.38 44.45
C PRO A 11 -9.48 13.61 43.95
N SER A 12 -9.55 13.38 42.63
CA SER A 12 -10.60 12.56 42.04
C SER A 12 -10.35 11.10 42.39
N HIS A 13 -11.37 10.40 42.89
CA HIS A 13 -11.41 8.95 42.97
C HIS A 13 -10.86 8.34 41.66
N GLY A 14 -9.78 7.56 41.81
CA GLY A 14 -8.72 7.42 40.81
C GLY A 14 -9.15 6.80 39.49
N VAL A 15 -8.86 7.50 38.40
CA VAL A 15 -8.60 6.84 37.12
C VAL A 15 -7.47 5.84 37.37
N PRO A 16 -7.66 4.54 37.07
CA PRO A 16 -6.61 3.55 37.24
C PRO A 16 -5.34 4.00 36.49
N ASP A 17 -4.18 3.83 37.13
CA ASP A 17 -2.89 4.07 36.50
C ASP A 17 -2.75 3.21 35.23
N ILE A 18 -2.33 3.81 34.11
CA ILE A 18 -2.14 3.12 32.83
C ILE A 18 -1.23 1.90 33.00
N VAL A 19 -0.19 2.01 33.84
CA VAL A 19 0.73 0.90 34.14
C VAL A 19 0.00 -0.25 34.82
N ALA A 20 -0.86 0.06 35.80
CA ALA A 20 -1.64 -0.95 36.50
C ALA A 20 -2.67 -1.63 35.57
N MET A 21 -3.36 -0.86 34.72
CA MET A 21 -4.27 -1.42 33.72
C MET A 21 -3.54 -2.31 32.71
N THR A 22 -2.38 -1.86 32.20
CA THR A 22 -1.56 -2.66 31.29
C THR A 22 -1.15 -3.98 31.93
N GLY A 23 -0.68 -3.96 33.18
CA GLY A 23 -0.32 -5.17 33.91
C GLY A 23 -1.49 -6.12 34.10
N TYR A 24 -2.67 -5.59 34.46
CA TYR A 24 -3.89 -6.37 34.61
C TYR A 24 -4.33 -7.03 33.30
N ILE A 25 -4.41 -6.26 32.21
CA ILE A 25 -4.79 -6.76 30.88
C ILE A 25 -3.80 -7.83 30.42
N ALA A 26 -2.50 -7.55 30.52
CA ALA A 26 -1.45 -8.48 30.12
C ALA A 26 -1.52 -9.80 30.90
N SER A 27 -1.88 -9.76 32.18
CA SER A 27 -2.07 -10.96 33.00
C SER A 27 -3.34 -11.71 32.64
N LEU A 28 -4.46 -11.02 32.43
CA LEU A 28 -5.76 -11.63 32.19
C LEU A 28 -5.84 -12.32 30.82
N TYR A 29 -5.20 -11.73 29.81
CA TYR A 29 -5.21 -12.20 28.42
C TYR A 29 -3.84 -12.72 27.98
N THR A 30 -3.10 -13.36 28.91
CA THR A 30 -1.70 -13.75 28.67
C THR A 30 -1.56 -14.63 27.42
N ASP A 31 -2.42 -15.63 27.27
CA ASP A 31 -2.34 -16.62 26.20
C ASP A 31 -2.72 -16.00 24.84
N GLU A 32 -3.81 -15.22 24.80
CA GLU A 32 -4.26 -14.53 23.59
C GLU A 32 -3.23 -13.49 23.13
N ILE A 33 -2.67 -12.72 24.06
CA ILE A 33 -1.62 -11.73 23.76
C ILE A 33 -0.34 -12.42 23.27
N ALA A 34 0.01 -13.60 23.81
CA ALA A 34 1.18 -14.34 23.35
C ALA A 34 1.03 -14.76 21.87
N VAL A 35 -0.11 -15.36 21.51
CA VAL A 35 -0.44 -15.71 20.11
C VAL A 35 -0.42 -14.47 19.22
N TYR A 36 -1.01 -13.37 19.69
CA TYR A 36 -1.04 -12.12 18.93
C TYR A 36 0.36 -11.55 18.68
N ARG A 37 1.22 -11.55 19.69
CA ARG A 37 2.59 -11.06 19.56
C ARG A 37 3.43 -11.91 18.61
N ASP A 38 3.22 -13.23 18.62
CA ASP A 38 3.91 -14.12 17.67
C ASP A 38 3.46 -13.85 16.23
N LEU A 39 2.17 -13.60 16.01
CA LEU A 39 1.66 -13.14 14.72
C LEU A 39 2.30 -11.81 14.30
N LEU A 40 2.35 -10.81 15.18
CA LEU A 40 2.96 -9.52 14.85
C LEU A 40 4.45 -9.62 14.55
N ARG A 41 5.19 -10.48 15.27
CA ARG A 41 6.61 -10.77 14.97
C ARG A 41 6.76 -11.48 13.64
N HIS A 42 5.87 -12.42 13.34
CA HIS A 42 5.87 -13.09 12.05
C HIS A 42 5.61 -12.10 10.91
N ILE A 43 4.66 -11.18 11.05
CA ILE A 43 4.44 -10.09 10.07
C ILE A 43 5.67 -9.20 9.92
N ALA A 44 6.35 -8.86 11.03
CA ALA A 44 7.55 -8.04 10.99
C ALA A 44 8.71 -8.73 10.24
N ALA A 45 8.82 -10.06 10.37
CA ALA A 45 9.85 -10.87 9.73
C ALA A 45 9.49 -11.27 8.28
N ASP A 46 8.25 -11.69 8.04
CA ASP A 46 7.73 -12.15 6.75
C ASP A 46 6.86 -11.07 6.09
N ARG A 47 7.57 -10.17 5.43
CA ARG A 47 7.01 -9.02 4.70
C ARG A 47 6.39 -9.41 3.35
N THR A 48 6.33 -10.70 3.03
CA THR A 48 5.73 -11.21 1.79
C THR A 48 4.23 -11.46 1.92
N LEU A 49 3.71 -11.44 3.15
CA LEU A 49 2.28 -11.50 3.46
C LEU A 49 1.58 -10.27 2.87
N SER A 50 1.16 -10.41 1.63
CA SER A 50 0.46 -9.37 0.89
C SER A 50 -1.00 -9.35 1.34
N HIS A 51 -1.35 -8.52 2.34
CA HIS A 51 -2.76 -8.23 2.55
C HIS A 51 -3.28 -7.39 1.37
N ARG A 52 -4.41 -7.82 0.78
CA ARG A 52 -4.96 -7.22 -0.46
C ARG A 52 -5.39 -5.76 -0.30
N ASP A 53 -5.60 -5.29 0.93
CA ASP A 53 -5.91 -3.89 1.21
C ASP A 53 -5.46 -3.50 2.64
N PRO A 54 -4.52 -2.56 2.82
CA PRO A 54 -4.02 -2.14 4.14
C PRO A 54 -5.08 -1.41 5.00
N ARG A 55 -6.22 -1.05 4.42
CA ARG A 55 -7.35 -0.37 5.11
C ARG A 55 -8.24 -1.32 5.90
N TRP A 56 -8.14 -2.64 5.69
CA TRP A 56 -8.96 -3.61 6.42
C TRP A 56 -8.14 -4.25 7.53
N PRO A 57 -8.54 -4.06 8.79
CA PRO A 57 -7.92 -4.77 9.89
C PRO A 57 -8.13 -6.27 9.77
N ILE A 58 -7.08 -7.02 10.07
CA ILE A 58 -7.05 -8.48 10.07
C ILE A 58 -7.63 -8.94 11.41
N ASP A 59 -8.58 -9.88 11.34
CA ASP A 59 -9.37 -10.37 12.47
C ASP A 59 -9.13 -11.87 12.74
N ASP A 60 -7.98 -12.39 12.31
CA ASP A 60 -7.69 -13.83 12.39
C ASP A 60 -7.44 -14.30 13.84
N HIS A 61 -7.11 -13.36 14.75
CA HIS A 61 -6.87 -13.60 16.18
C HIS A 61 -7.11 -12.34 17.04
N PRO A 62 -8.34 -11.83 17.20
CA PRO A 62 -8.57 -10.64 18.01
C PRO A 62 -8.35 -10.91 19.50
N VAL A 63 -7.93 -9.87 20.23
CA VAL A 63 -8.02 -9.87 21.70
C VAL A 63 -9.26 -9.06 22.08
N GLU A 64 -10.16 -9.65 22.85
CA GLU A 64 -11.44 -9.05 23.21
C GLU A 64 -11.72 -9.21 24.70
N GLY A 65 -12.22 -8.15 25.35
CA GLY A 65 -12.51 -8.16 26.78
C GLY A 65 -13.48 -7.07 27.21
N PRO A 66 -13.97 -7.09 28.45
CA PRO A 66 -14.75 -5.99 28.99
C PRO A 66 -13.84 -4.76 29.21
N SER A 67 -14.45 -3.58 29.14
CA SER A 67 -13.81 -2.36 29.56
C SER A 67 -13.63 -2.36 31.09
N LEU A 68 -12.46 -1.93 31.53
CA LEU A 68 -12.08 -1.74 32.92
C LEU A 68 -12.64 -0.43 33.49
N THR A 69 -12.96 0.56 32.64
CA THR A 69 -13.37 1.90 33.08
C THR A 69 -14.81 2.26 32.74
N VAL A 70 -15.43 1.58 31.78
CA VAL A 70 -16.79 1.86 31.31
C VAL A 70 -17.66 0.60 31.43
N PRO A 71 -18.59 0.53 32.39
CA PRO A 71 -19.54 -0.58 32.50
C PRO A 71 -20.38 -0.72 31.23
N GLY A 72 -20.70 -1.96 30.85
CA GLY A 72 -21.50 -2.23 29.64
C GLY A 72 -20.72 -2.15 28.32
N LEU A 73 -19.41 -1.88 28.38
CA LEU A 73 -18.56 -1.75 27.19
C LEU A 73 -17.62 -2.94 27.06
N ARG A 74 -17.46 -3.45 25.85
CA ARG A 74 -16.41 -4.39 25.45
C ARG A 74 -15.42 -3.73 24.50
N ILE A 75 -14.17 -4.15 24.60
CA ILE A 75 -13.04 -3.67 23.82
C ILE A 75 -12.59 -4.81 22.91
N HIS A 76 -12.40 -4.49 21.64
CA HIS A 76 -11.92 -5.39 20.61
C HIS A 76 -10.66 -4.82 19.95
N MET A 77 -9.60 -5.63 19.95
CA MET A 77 -8.27 -5.27 19.46
C MET A 77 -7.94 -6.02 18.17
N ARG A 78 -7.56 -5.26 17.14
CA ARG A 78 -7.20 -5.78 15.81
C ARG A 78 -6.02 -5.00 15.22
N HIS A 79 -5.39 -5.53 14.19
CA HIS A 79 -4.23 -4.89 13.58
C HIS A 79 -4.38 -4.74 12.07
N SER A 80 -3.63 -3.81 11.50
CA SER A 80 -3.32 -3.80 10.07
C SER A 80 -1.91 -3.30 9.87
N TYR A 81 -1.31 -3.56 8.72
CA TYR A 81 0.04 -3.08 8.42
C TYR A 81 0.16 -2.60 6.98
N GLN A 82 1.20 -1.83 6.69
CA GLN A 82 1.59 -1.43 5.35
C GLN A 82 3.06 -1.05 5.31
N ASP A 83 3.61 -1.00 4.10
CA ASP A 83 4.86 -0.28 3.83
C ASP A 83 4.73 1.20 4.21
N ALA A 84 5.73 1.73 4.93
CA ALA A 84 5.79 3.11 5.39
C ALA A 84 6.74 4.00 4.58
N GLY A 85 7.48 3.47 3.60
CA GLY A 85 8.50 4.19 2.84
C GLY A 85 8.01 5.46 2.16
N ASP A 86 6.72 5.50 1.79
CA ASP A 86 6.08 6.64 1.12
C ASP A 86 5.48 7.69 2.09
N LEU A 87 5.60 7.43 3.39
CA LEU A 87 5.02 8.27 4.44
C LEU A 87 6.05 9.26 5.01
N GLY A 88 7.35 9.06 4.82
CA GLY A 88 8.39 9.95 5.33
C GLY A 88 9.77 9.57 4.80
N SER A 89 10.80 10.33 5.17
CA SER A 89 12.18 10.03 4.77
C SER A 89 12.81 8.99 5.69
N PHE A 90 13.25 7.88 5.13
CA PHE A 90 13.90 6.78 5.84
C PHE A 90 15.30 6.48 5.26
N PRO A 91 16.19 5.84 6.05
CA PRO A 91 17.48 5.37 5.56
C PRO A 91 17.36 4.43 4.33
N ALA A 92 18.44 4.35 3.55
CA ALA A 92 18.51 3.70 2.23
C ALA A 92 17.94 2.28 2.13
N GLU A 93 18.05 1.54 3.21
CA GLU A 93 17.75 0.11 3.31
C GLU A 93 16.72 -0.14 4.40
N GLY A 94 16.12 0.93 4.97
CA GLY A 94 15.30 0.83 6.17
C GLY A 94 13.99 0.07 5.97
N ASN A 95 13.47 0.02 4.73
CA ASN A 95 12.21 -0.64 4.31
C ASN A 95 11.19 -0.70 5.46
N PRO A 96 10.71 0.45 5.95
CA PRO A 96 9.98 0.51 7.21
C PRO A 96 8.57 -0.09 7.06
N LEU A 97 8.17 -0.89 8.03
CA LEU A 97 6.81 -1.39 8.16
C LEU A 97 6.04 -0.52 9.14
N LEU A 98 4.87 -0.02 8.74
CA LEU A 98 3.92 0.62 9.65
C LEU A 98 2.92 -0.42 10.14
N LEU A 99 2.95 -0.69 11.45
CA LEU A 99 1.93 -1.47 12.14
C LEU A 99 0.89 -0.52 12.76
N ARG A 100 -0.39 -0.85 12.62
CA ARG A 100 -1.54 -0.18 13.24
C ARG A 100 -2.22 -1.13 14.21
N ILE A 101 -2.47 -0.66 15.42
CA ILE A 101 -3.33 -1.30 16.42
C ILE A 101 -4.61 -0.50 16.51
N HIS A 102 -5.74 -1.15 16.26
CA HIS A 102 -7.07 -0.55 16.32
C HIS A 102 -7.77 -1.03 17.58
N VAL A 103 -8.19 -0.07 18.41
CA VAL A 103 -8.95 -0.27 19.64
C VAL A 103 -10.40 0.15 19.38
N GLN A 104 -11.33 -0.81 19.40
CA GLN A 104 -12.75 -0.53 19.14
C GLN A 104 -13.60 -0.83 20.38
N GLY A 105 -14.55 0.04 20.68
CA GLY A 105 -15.58 -0.21 21.70
C GLY A 105 -16.89 -0.69 21.10
N PHE A 106 -17.58 -1.61 21.76
CA PHE A 106 -18.94 -2.02 21.43
C PHE A 106 -19.72 -2.44 22.69
N SER A 107 -21.06 -2.40 22.63
CA SER A 107 -21.93 -2.77 23.75
C SER A 107 -21.75 -4.24 24.15
N ASP A 108 -21.73 -4.53 25.46
CA ASP A 108 -21.67 -5.90 25.98
C ASP A 108 -22.95 -6.72 25.81
N GLU A 109 -24.04 -6.07 25.39
CA GLU A 109 -25.26 -6.72 24.91
C GLU A 109 -25.00 -7.61 23.68
N TYR A 110 -23.92 -7.35 22.93
CA TYR A 110 -23.49 -8.19 21.83
C TYR A 110 -22.51 -9.28 22.29
N GLN A 111 -22.72 -10.49 21.79
CA GLN A 111 -21.88 -11.64 22.11
C GLN A 111 -20.40 -11.41 21.73
N ASP A 112 -20.16 -10.77 20.59
CA ASP A 112 -18.85 -10.47 20.05
C ASP A 112 -18.89 -9.26 19.10
N ARG A 113 -17.70 -8.84 18.65
CA ARG A 113 -17.55 -7.76 17.68
C ARG A 113 -18.30 -8.00 16.36
N THR A 114 -18.39 -9.24 15.88
CA THR A 114 -19.05 -9.57 14.60
C THR A 114 -20.56 -9.34 14.70
N ALA A 115 -21.17 -9.73 15.82
CA ALA A 115 -22.58 -9.53 16.15
C ALA A 115 -22.92 -8.04 16.26
N ALA A 116 -22.01 -7.22 16.81
CA ALA A 116 -22.21 -5.76 16.91
C ALA A 116 -22.30 -5.06 15.54
N ARG A 117 -21.77 -5.64 14.46
CA ARG A 117 -21.77 -5.08 13.10
C ARG A 117 -21.30 -3.61 13.07
N SER A 118 -22.20 -2.67 12.78
CA SER A 118 -21.95 -1.22 12.72
C SER A 118 -22.25 -0.47 14.02
N ASN A 119 -22.70 -1.17 15.06
CA ASN A 119 -23.00 -0.59 16.37
C ASN A 119 -21.74 -0.48 17.23
N LEU A 120 -20.80 0.34 16.76
CA LEU A 120 -19.57 0.67 17.46
C LEU A 120 -19.74 1.99 18.23
N VAL A 121 -19.06 2.08 19.37
CA VAL A 121 -19.14 3.25 20.24
C VAL A 121 -17.76 3.87 20.41
N ASP A 122 -17.70 5.19 20.28
CA ASP A 122 -16.51 5.99 20.54
C ASP A 122 -16.41 6.36 22.03
N SER A 123 -16.47 5.33 22.89
CA SER A 123 -16.56 5.48 24.35
C SER A 123 -15.34 4.95 25.09
N VAL A 124 -14.34 4.41 24.37
CA VAL A 124 -13.10 3.91 24.98
C VAL A 124 -12.24 5.10 25.43
N THR A 125 -11.96 5.17 26.72
CA THR A 125 -11.18 6.28 27.30
C THR A 125 -9.72 6.27 26.85
N ASP A 126 -9.07 7.44 26.87
CA ASP A 126 -7.64 7.58 26.49
C ASP A 126 -6.75 6.63 27.29
N PRO A 127 -6.82 6.62 28.64
CA PRO A 127 -5.92 5.81 29.45
C PRO A 127 -6.13 4.31 29.22
N GLU A 128 -7.39 3.88 29.08
CA GLU A 128 -7.71 2.47 28.87
C GLU A 128 -7.28 1.99 27.49
N SER A 129 -7.56 2.77 26.44
CA SER A 129 -7.13 2.41 25.10
C SER A 129 -5.61 2.27 24.98
N GLU A 130 -4.87 3.18 25.62
CA GLU A 130 -3.40 3.12 25.67
C GLU A 130 -2.95 1.88 26.45
N ALA A 131 -3.62 1.55 27.56
CA ALA A 131 -3.29 0.39 28.38
C ALA A 131 -3.46 -0.94 27.62
N TRP A 132 -4.55 -1.09 26.85
CA TRP A 132 -4.78 -2.24 25.97
C TRP A 132 -3.73 -2.34 24.87
N THR A 133 -3.40 -1.22 24.22
CA THR A 133 -2.35 -1.19 23.19
C THR A 133 -0.98 -1.55 23.77
N ARG A 134 -0.63 -1.04 24.96
CA ARG A 134 0.61 -1.39 25.66
C ARG A 134 0.67 -2.87 26.03
N ALA A 135 -0.43 -3.42 26.55
CA ALA A 135 -0.49 -4.84 26.89
C ALA A 135 -0.28 -5.71 25.64
N LEU A 136 -0.86 -5.33 24.51
CA LEU A 136 -0.70 -6.04 23.24
C LEU A 136 0.72 -5.93 22.69
N LEU A 137 1.26 -4.72 22.53
CA LEU A 137 2.57 -4.47 21.93
C LEU A 137 3.74 -4.91 22.84
N GLY A 138 3.54 -4.85 24.16
CA GLY A 138 4.59 -5.05 25.15
C GLY A 138 5.52 -3.86 25.30
N GLU A 139 6.32 -3.87 26.37
CA GLU A 139 7.14 -2.74 26.81
C GLU A 139 8.10 -2.24 25.72
N ARG A 140 8.74 -3.16 25.00
CA ARG A 140 9.73 -2.83 23.96
C ARG A 140 9.14 -1.99 22.83
N TRP A 141 7.92 -2.29 22.40
CA TRP A 141 7.31 -1.69 21.22
C TRP A 141 6.39 -0.52 21.58
N ALA A 142 5.67 -0.61 22.70
CA ALA A 142 4.66 0.39 23.06
C ALA A 142 5.22 1.79 23.26
N ASP A 143 6.43 1.91 23.83
CA ASP A 143 7.07 3.21 24.05
C ASP A 143 7.52 3.90 22.74
N TYR A 144 7.59 3.15 21.64
CA TYR A 144 7.86 3.68 20.30
C TYR A 144 6.59 4.09 19.55
N ALA A 145 5.41 3.74 20.06
CA ALA A 145 4.16 4.00 19.36
C ALA A 145 3.68 5.46 19.43
N TYR A 146 2.81 5.80 18.48
CA TYR A 146 2.10 7.08 18.41
C TYR A 146 0.60 6.81 18.34
N GLU A 147 -0.20 7.66 18.97
CA GLU A 147 -1.64 7.69 18.79
C GLU A 147 -1.99 8.60 17.60
N LEU A 148 -2.81 8.14 16.66
CA LEU A 148 -3.30 8.99 15.58
C LEU A 148 -4.43 9.90 16.08
N VAL A 149 -4.26 11.20 15.85
CA VAL A 149 -5.20 12.25 16.26
C VAL A 149 -6.11 12.59 15.09
N ARG A 150 -7.42 12.52 15.33
CA ARG A 150 -8.46 12.70 14.31
C ARG A 150 -8.83 14.16 14.12
N THR A 151 -9.26 14.52 12.91
CA THR A 151 -9.93 15.81 12.67
C THR A 151 -11.23 15.92 13.48
N PRO A 152 -11.55 17.09 14.09
CA PRO A 152 -12.69 17.24 15.00
C PRO A 152 -14.09 17.04 14.41
N ASN A 153 -14.21 16.92 13.09
CA ASN A 153 -15.50 16.83 12.40
C ASN A 153 -15.85 15.36 12.12
N PRO A 154 -16.76 14.74 12.91
CA PRO A 154 -17.19 13.37 12.64
C PRO A 154 -17.94 13.30 11.30
N PRO A 155 -17.78 12.20 10.54
CA PRO A 155 -18.48 12.02 9.28
C PRO A 155 -19.97 11.82 9.54
N LYS A 156 -20.80 12.25 8.59
CA LYS A 156 -22.27 12.12 8.68
C LYS A 156 -22.80 10.75 8.21
N ASN A 157 -21.97 9.91 7.60
CA ASN A 157 -22.39 8.61 7.04
C ASN A 157 -22.08 7.44 8.01
N PRO A 158 -23.06 6.54 8.29
CA PRO A 158 -22.90 5.33 9.11
C PRO A 158 -21.70 4.41 8.76
N ALA A 159 -21.44 4.18 7.47
CA ALA A 159 -20.32 3.31 7.07
C ALA A 159 -18.96 3.94 7.40
N THR A 160 -18.89 5.28 7.34
CA THR A 160 -17.70 6.04 7.74
C THR A 160 -17.62 6.17 9.27
N LEU A 161 -18.76 6.26 9.97
CA LEU A 161 -18.80 6.27 11.44
C LEU A 161 -18.11 5.04 12.05
N MET A 162 -18.20 3.86 11.42
CA MET A 162 -17.44 2.67 11.85
C MET A 162 -15.91 2.84 11.81
N ARG A 163 -15.38 3.58 10.82
CA ARG A 163 -13.94 3.93 10.74
C ARG A 163 -13.59 5.02 11.77
N PHE A 164 -14.58 5.75 12.26
CA PHE A 164 -14.45 6.84 13.21
C PHE A 164 -14.50 6.42 14.68
N ALA A 165 -15.32 5.44 15.04
CA ALA A 165 -15.48 4.93 16.41
C ALA A 165 -14.37 3.95 16.85
N GLN A 166 -13.09 4.30 16.60
CA GLN A 166 -11.95 3.51 17.06
C GLN A 166 -10.75 4.40 17.38
N ARG A 167 -9.87 3.96 18.26
CA ARG A 167 -8.56 4.60 18.46
C ARG A 167 -7.50 3.82 17.72
N VAL A 168 -6.58 4.52 17.07
CA VAL A 168 -5.56 3.91 16.22
C VAL A 168 -4.20 4.31 16.74
N TYR A 169 -3.42 3.31 17.13
CA TYR A 169 -2.04 3.47 17.52
C TYR A 169 -1.14 2.92 16.43
N VAL A 170 0.00 3.56 16.20
CA VAL A 170 0.93 3.20 15.15
C VAL A 170 2.33 2.99 15.67
N LEU A 171 3.02 2.02 15.09
CA LEU A 171 4.39 1.67 15.37
C LEU A 171 5.13 1.49 14.04
N LEU A 172 6.33 2.03 13.95
CA LEU A 172 7.22 1.79 12.81
C LEU A 172 8.24 0.72 13.20
N LEU A 173 8.45 -0.24 12.32
CA LEU A 173 9.41 -1.32 12.46
C LEU A 173 10.43 -1.27 11.30
N ASP A 174 11.71 -1.43 11.61
CA ASP A 174 12.75 -1.57 10.59
C ASP A 174 12.83 -3.00 10.01
N THR A 175 13.79 -3.25 9.11
CA THR A 175 14.05 -4.55 8.46
C THR A 175 14.21 -5.72 9.43
N ASP A 176 14.70 -5.47 10.64
CA ASP A 176 14.94 -6.48 11.67
C ASP A 176 13.76 -6.61 12.64
N GLY A 177 12.63 -5.95 12.34
CA GLY A 177 11.45 -5.90 13.19
C GLY A 177 11.66 -5.09 14.46
N GLN A 178 12.66 -4.20 14.49
CA GLN A 178 12.92 -3.34 15.63
C GLN A 178 12.10 -2.05 15.57
N PRO A 179 11.58 -1.58 16.71
CA PRO A 179 10.81 -0.37 16.74
C PRO A 179 11.72 0.85 16.47
N THR A 180 11.24 1.76 15.63
CA THR A 180 11.92 3.02 15.29
C THR A 180 10.99 4.21 15.45
N LEU A 181 11.55 5.40 15.60
CA LEU A 181 10.78 6.64 15.64
C LEU A 181 10.25 6.97 14.24
N ALA A 182 9.17 7.74 14.19
CA ALA A 182 8.76 8.36 12.94
C ALA A 182 9.75 9.47 12.55
N PRO A 183 10.00 9.67 11.25
CA PRO A 183 10.77 10.82 10.80
C PRO A 183 10.05 12.13 11.10
N ASP A 184 10.81 13.21 11.26
CA ASP A 184 10.29 14.58 11.46
C ASP A 184 9.34 15.07 10.35
N ASN A 185 9.42 14.45 9.16
CA ASN A 185 8.61 14.74 7.99
C ASN A 185 7.56 13.66 7.70
N PHE A 186 7.24 12.80 8.67
CA PHE A 186 6.23 11.75 8.49
C PHE A 186 4.82 12.31 8.23
N ALA A 187 4.12 11.74 7.25
CA ALA A 187 2.81 12.17 6.79
C ALA A 187 1.69 11.36 7.46
N PHE A 188 1.43 11.62 8.74
CA PHE A 188 0.41 10.92 9.52
C PHE A 188 -1.00 11.00 8.88
N GLN A 189 -1.34 12.09 8.19
CA GLN A 189 -2.62 12.22 7.50
C GLN A 189 -2.83 11.20 6.35
N ARG A 190 -1.77 10.50 5.91
CA ARG A 190 -1.84 9.45 4.87
C ARG A 190 -1.92 8.04 5.46
N VAL A 191 -1.83 7.91 6.78
CA VAL A 191 -1.87 6.61 7.47
C VAL A 191 -3.29 6.05 7.56
N TRP A 192 -4.27 6.92 7.80
CA TRP A 192 -5.67 6.52 7.99
C TRP A 192 -6.61 7.69 7.67
N ASP A 193 -7.83 7.38 7.26
CA ASP A 193 -8.83 8.39 6.89
C ASP A 193 -9.22 9.26 8.10
N GLY A 194 -9.27 10.58 7.90
CA GLY A 194 -9.70 11.53 8.92
C GLY A 194 -8.67 11.79 10.02
N ILE A 195 -7.40 11.44 9.79
CA ILE A 195 -6.27 11.77 10.68
C ILE A 195 -5.69 13.12 10.30
N ASP A 196 -5.44 13.94 11.32
CA ASP A 196 -4.81 15.25 11.19
C ASP A 196 -3.32 15.17 11.59
N SER A 197 -3.03 14.53 12.71
CA SER A 197 -1.69 14.46 13.29
C SER A 197 -1.51 13.18 14.11
N ALA A 198 -0.40 13.06 14.82
CA ALA A 198 -0.19 11.99 15.79
C ALA A 198 0.47 12.52 17.07
N ARG A 199 0.11 11.91 18.19
CA ARG A 199 0.64 12.18 19.53
C ARG A 199 1.58 11.05 19.91
N LYS A 200 2.81 11.38 20.29
CA LYS A 200 3.74 10.40 20.85
C LYS A 200 3.24 9.92 22.21
N ILE A 201 3.15 8.60 22.39
CA ILE A 201 2.85 8.00 23.69
C ILE A 201 4.02 8.27 24.66
N ILE A 202 3.71 8.55 25.92
CA ILE A 202 4.73 8.82 26.96
C ILE A 202 5.47 7.51 27.27
N PRO A 203 6.81 7.43 27.13
CA PRO A 203 7.50 6.18 27.38
C PRO A 203 7.48 5.79 28.86
N THR A 204 7.36 4.50 29.13
CA THR A 204 7.49 3.91 30.48
C THR A 204 8.90 3.46 30.79
N SER A 205 9.68 3.09 29.78
CA SER A 205 11.09 2.74 29.88
C SER A 205 11.95 3.99 30.14
N PRO A 206 12.74 4.04 31.22
CA PRO A 206 13.66 5.14 31.49
C PRO A 206 14.68 5.37 30.37
N ALA A 207 15.10 4.29 29.69
CA ALA A 207 16.03 4.38 28.58
C ALA A 207 15.41 5.07 27.36
N VAL A 208 14.16 4.71 27.01
CA VAL A 208 13.44 5.36 25.91
C VAL A 208 13.08 6.80 26.29
N ALA A 209 12.67 7.06 27.54
CA ALA A 209 12.41 8.41 28.04
C ALA A 209 13.64 9.33 27.93
N ALA A 210 14.81 8.85 28.35
CA ALA A 210 16.06 9.59 28.22
C ALA A 210 16.42 9.84 26.75
N HIS A 211 16.24 8.84 25.88
CA HIS A 211 16.48 8.99 24.45
C HIS A 211 15.56 10.04 23.81
N LEU A 212 14.24 9.95 24.03
CA LEU A 212 13.26 10.92 23.50
C LEU A 212 13.48 12.33 24.05
N SER A 213 13.96 12.46 25.30
CA SER A 213 14.33 13.76 25.85
C SER A 213 15.56 14.35 25.16
N ALA A 214 16.45 13.53 24.62
CA ALA A 214 17.67 13.97 23.95
C ALA A 214 17.43 14.30 22.47
N VAL A 215 16.66 13.48 21.75
CA VAL A 215 16.49 13.59 20.28
C VAL A 215 15.10 14.07 19.86
N GLY A 216 14.16 14.17 20.78
CA GLY A 216 12.77 14.47 20.49
C GLY A 216 11.92 13.25 20.11
N PRO A 217 10.62 13.44 19.85
CA PRO A 217 9.68 12.37 19.53
C PRO A 217 9.80 11.84 18.10
N PHE A 218 10.66 12.43 17.27
CA PHE A 218 10.88 12.09 15.88
C PHE A 218 12.38 12.09 15.60
N PHE A 219 12.84 11.30 14.62
CA PHE A 219 14.25 11.38 14.20
C PHE A 219 14.42 12.40 13.06
N GLU A 220 15.54 13.10 13.08
CA GLU A 220 15.87 14.13 12.09
C GLU A 220 16.15 13.53 10.72
N THR A 221 15.61 14.13 9.66
CA THR A 221 15.78 13.59 8.31
C THR A 221 16.64 14.44 7.38
N ALA A 222 17.10 15.61 7.82
CA ALA A 222 17.80 16.58 6.96
C ALA A 222 18.96 15.94 6.16
N ASP A 223 19.77 15.09 6.79
CA ASP A 223 20.97 14.49 6.17
C ASP A 223 20.68 13.22 5.34
N ILE A 224 19.46 12.67 5.42
CA ILE A 224 19.10 11.42 4.72
C ILE A 224 18.02 11.62 3.65
N ARG A 225 17.53 12.86 3.47
CA ARG A 225 16.55 13.20 2.44
C ARG A 225 17.13 13.00 1.04
N ASP A 226 16.27 12.58 0.11
CA ASP A 226 16.67 12.48 -1.28
C ASP A 226 16.92 13.90 -1.85
N PRO A 227 18.01 14.13 -2.62
CA PRO A 227 18.33 15.45 -3.16
C PRO A 227 17.27 15.98 -4.15
N ASN A 228 16.35 15.14 -4.61
CA ASN A 228 15.21 15.50 -5.46
C ASN A 228 13.93 15.79 -4.65
N THR A 229 14.02 15.87 -3.32
CA THR A 229 12.92 16.30 -2.45
C THR A 229 13.07 17.78 -2.05
N GLU A 230 11.96 18.36 -1.64
CA GLU A 230 11.88 19.67 -0.99
C GLU A 230 12.26 19.58 0.50
N ALA A 231 12.36 20.73 1.17
CA ALA A 231 12.68 20.79 2.61
C ALA A 231 11.63 20.11 3.52
N ASP A 232 10.42 19.84 3.02
CA ASP A 232 9.39 19.07 3.73
C ASP A 232 9.48 17.55 3.44
N GLY A 233 10.51 17.10 2.70
CA GLY A 233 10.73 15.72 2.28
C GLY A 233 9.80 15.23 1.18
N ALA A 234 8.94 16.10 0.62
CA ALA A 234 8.11 15.74 -0.51
C ALA A 234 8.91 15.80 -1.81
N TRP A 235 8.62 14.90 -2.74
CA TRP A 235 9.22 14.91 -4.07
C TRP A 235 8.97 16.25 -4.78
N ARG A 236 10.02 16.78 -5.43
CA ARG A 236 9.90 17.95 -6.29
C ARG A 236 8.91 17.63 -7.41
N LEU A 237 7.91 18.50 -7.54
CA LEU A 237 6.84 18.33 -8.49
C LEU A 237 6.79 19.54 -9.41
N HIS A 238 7.02 19.33 -10.70
CA HIS A 238 6.84 20.38 -11.69
C HIS A 238 5.34 20.61 -11.93
N ILE A 239 4.88 21.84 -11.77
CA ILE A 239 3.51 22.23 -12.09
C ILE A 239 3.56 23.02 -13.40
N THR A 240 2.83 22.55 -14.42
CA THR A 240 2.81 23.19 -15.75
C THR A 240 1.38 23.31 -16.28
N GLY A 241 1.21 24.10 -17.35
CA GLY A 241 -0.09 24.35 -17.97
C GLY A 241 -0.79 25.56 -17.37
N ASP A 242 -2.12 25.51 -17.27
CA ASP A 242 -2.94 26.59 -16.74
C ASP A 242 -2.63 26.86 -15.25
N ASP A 243 -2.69 28.14 -14.85
CA ASP A 243 -2.58 28.49 -13.44
C ASP A 243 -3.82 27.98 -12.69
N THR A 244 -3.61 27.12 -11.68
CA THR A 244 -4.70 26.58 -10.85
C THR A 244 -5.57 27.66 -10.22
N GLY A 245 -5.02 28.85 -9.95
CA GLY A 245 -5.79 29.99 -9.43
C GLY A 245 -6.75 30.63 -10.45
N SER A 246 -6.53 30.39 -11.75
CA SER A 246 -7.36 30.92 -12.84
C SER A 246 -8.53 30.02 -13.22
N LEU A 247 -8.55 28.78 -12.72
CA LEU A 247 -9.63 27.82 -12.96
C LEU A 247 -10.91 28.18 -12.19
N PRO A 248 -12.11 27.84 -12.72
CA PRO A 248 -13.36 28.01 -11.98
C PRO A 248 -13.37 27.15 -10.71
N THR A 249 -14.16 27.55 -9.72
CA THR A 249 -14.51 26.66 -8.60
C THR A 249 -15.62 25.72 -9.08
N PRO A 250 -15.50 24.39 -8.91
CA PRO A 250 -14.60 23.65 -8.02
C PRO A 250 -13.28 23.10 -8.63
N ALA A 251 -13.00 23.35 -9.91
CA ALA A 251 -11.81 22.83 -10.59
C ALA A 251 -10.50 23.27 -9.93
N SER A 252 -10.37 24.55 -9.57
CA SER A 252 -9.20 25.11 -8.88
C SER A 252 -8.88 24.36 -7.58
N THR A 253 -9.88 24.21 -6.71
CA THR A 253 -9.77 23.47 -5.43
C THR A 253 -9.41 22.01 -5.65
N THR A 254 -9.97 21.38 -6.67
CA THR A 254 -9.67 19.98 -7.01
C THR A 254 -8.23 19.82 -7.47
N ALA A 255 -7.74 20.70 -8.35
CA ALA A 255 -6.36 20.70 -8.83
C ALA A 255 -5.36 20.94 -7.69
N GLN A 256 -5.64 21.89 -6.79
CA GLN A 256 -4.80 22.15 -5.61
C GLN A 256 -4.75 20.94 -4.66
N ASN A 257 -5.89 20.30 -4.41
CA ASN A 257 -5.94 19.08 -3.61
C ASN A 257 -5.19 17.92 -4.27
N LEU A 258 -5.27 17.79 -5.61
CA LEU A 258 -4.50 16.80 -6.37
C LEU A 258 -3.01 17.05 -6.18
N ILE A 259 -2.51 18.25 -6.47
CA ILE A 259 -1.11 18.64 -6.31
C ILE A 259 -0.63 18.34 -4.89
N ARG A 260 -1.41 18.70 -3.86
CA ARG A 260 -1.07 18.42 -2.46
C ARG A 260 -0.98 16.91 -2.17
N ARG A 261 -1.92 16.11 -2.66
CA ARG A 261 -2.01 14.67 -2.35
C ARG A 261 -1.05 13.80 -3.17
N VAL A 262 -0.70 14.21 -4.39
CA VAL A 262 0.32 13.49 -5.20
C VAL A 262 1.74 13.79 -4.76
N ARG A 263 1.99 14.85 -3.98
CA ARG A 263 3.30 15.09 -3.37
C ARG A 263 3.61 14.01 -2.33
N VAL A 264 4.12 12.88 -2.80
CA VAL A 264 4.59 11.78 -1.95
C VAL A 264 5.85 12.19 -1.20
N ARG A 265 6.04 11.64 0.00
CA ARG A 265 7.24 11.86 0.82
C ARG A 265 8.09 10.61 0.81
N GLY A 266 9.38 10.78 1.06
CA GLY A 266 10.30 9.65 1.25
C GLY A 266 11.23 9.35 0.09
N ARG A 267 12.06 8.32 0.27
CA ARG A 267 13.16 7.96 -0.63
C ARG A 267 12.63 7.23 -1.88
N VAL A 268 13.44 7.18 -2.95
CA VAL A 268 13.23 6.57 -4.28
C VAL A 268 12.81 5.08 -4.30
N ASP A 269 12.54 4.45 -3.16
CA ASP A 269 12.08 3.07 -3.11
C ASP A 269 10.56 2.94 -3.34
N THR A 270 9.85 4.07 -3.41
CA THR A 270 8.45 4.07 -3.83
C THR A 270 8.34 3.59 -5.27
N LYS A 271 7.36 2.71 -5.53
CA LYS A 271 6.99 2.41 -6.91
C LYS A 271 6.36 3.62 -7.58
N PHE A 272 5.75 4.57 -6.87
CA PHE A 272 5.05 5.72 -7.47
C PHE A 272 5.80 7.02 -7.23
N ARG A 273 6.54 7.51 -8.23
CA ARG A 273 7.39 8.70 -8.12
C ARG A 273 6.85 9.81 -9.03
N PRO A 274 5.99 10.71 -8.54
CA PRO A 274 5.41 11.78 -9.31
C PRO A 274 6.48 12.83 -9.65
N ILE A 275 6.47 13.30 -10.90
CA ILE A 275 7.48 14.23 -11.43
C ILE A 275 6.85 15.50 -11.98
N ARG A 276 5.60 15.44 -12.45
CA ARG A 276 4.91 16.61 -13.00
C ARG A 276 3.39 16.49 -12.84
N VAL A 277 2.72 17.60 -12.54
CA VAL A 277 1.27 17.77 -12.75
C VAL A 277 1.08 18.82 -13.83
N HIS A 278 0.41 18.43 -14.91
CA HIS A 278 0.04 19.34 -15.99
C HIS A 278 -1.46 19.61 -15.92
N VAL A 279 -1.85 20.87 -15.79
CA VAL A 279 -3.25 21.29 -15.70
C VAL A 279 -3.62 21.96 -17.01
N GLU A 280 -4.71 21.53 -17.62
CA GLU A 280 -5.19 22.08 -18.89
C GLU A 280 -6.72 22.01 -18.87
N GLN A 281 -7.37 23.18 -18.86
CA GLN A 281 -8.82 23.33 -18.90
C GLN A 281 -9.53 22.49 -17.81
N ASP A 282 -10.24 21.43 -18.22
CA ASP A 282 -11.00 20.54 -17.35
C ASP A 282 -10.23 19.26 -16.97
N GLN A 283 -8.91 19.24 -17.15
CA GLN A 283 -8.07 18.08 -16.87
C GLN A 283 -6.82 18.41 -16.06
N ALA A 284 -6.41 17.45 -15.25
CA ALA A 284 -5.09 17.42 -14.64
C ALA A 284 -4.43 16.07 -14.93
N ARG A 285 -3.24 16.10 -15.55
CA ARG A 285 -2.44 14.92 -15.88
C ARG A 285 -1.29 14.80 -14.89
N VAL A 286 -1.18 13.65 -14.25
CA VAL A 286 -0.11 13.33 -13.30
C VAL A 286 0.92 12.45 -13.99
N TYR A 287 2.12 12.98 -14.17
CA TYR A 287 3.27 12.27 -14.71
C TYR A 287 4.11 11.67 -13.59
N PHE A 288 4.53 10.43 -13.75
CA PHE A 288 5.29 9.71 -12.73
C PHE A 288 6.24 8.66 -13.33
N ARG A 289 7.24 8.27 -12.55
CA ARG A 289 8.02 7.05 -12.76
C ARG A 289 7.41 5.92 -11.94
N TRP A 290 7.38 4.72 -12.51
CA TRP A 290 6.86 3.54 -11.83
C TRP A 290 7.93 2.48 -11.56
N ALA A 291 8.09 2.05 -10.30
CA ALA A 291 9.05 1.04 -9.86
C ALA A 291 10.44 1.29 -10.49
N LYS A 292 11.06 0.26 -11.09
CA LYS A 292 12.32 0.40 -11.83
C LYS A 292 12.10 0.57 -13.34
N ASN A 293 10.86 0.74 -13.79
CA ASN A 293 10.54 0.89 -15.20
C ASN A 293 11.23 2.14 -15.78
N PRO A 294 11.91 2.04 -16.93
CA PRO A 294 12.63 3.17 -17.51
C PRO A 294 11.72 4.24 -18.14
N ASN A 295 10.42 3.95 -18.30
CA ASN A 295 9.47 4.87 -18.91
C ASN A 295 8.91 5.91 -17.94
N THR A 296 8.39 7.00 -18.50
CA THR A 296 7.52 7.95 -17.80
C THR A 296 6.08 7.58 -18.11
N PHE A 297 5.22 7.59 -17.10
CA PHE A 297 3.80 7.30 -17.22
C PHE A 297 2.98 8.55 -16.95
N ALA A 298 1.76 8.60 -17.49
CA ALA A 298 0.79 9.65 -17.21
C ALA A 298 -0.59 9.05 -16.94
N ILE A 299 -1.29 9.57 -15.94
CA ILE A 299 -2.71 9.28 -15.68
C ILE A 299 -3.47 10.62 -15.59
N THR A 300 -4.67 10.66 -16.15
CA THR A 300 -5.50 11.86 -16.23
C THR A 300 -6.65 11.82 -15.22
N LEU A 301 -6.84 12.93 -14.50
CA LEU A 301 -8.03 13.23 -13.71
C LEU A 301 -8.83 14.32 -14.42
N ARG A 302 -10.15 14.12 -14.55
CA ARG A 302 -11.06 15.19 -14.97
C ARG A 302 -11.41 16.07 -13.77
N LEU A 303 -11.27 17.38 -13.93
CA LEU A 303 -11.59 18.39 -12.92
C LEU A 303 -13.07 18.79 -13.05
N PRO A 304 -13.85 18.75 -11.97
CA PRO A 304 -15.24 19.21 -11.98
C PRO A 304 -15.28 20.73 -12.27
N GLN A 305 -16.09 21.13 -13.24
CA GLN A 305 -16.25 22.53 -13.68
C GLN A 305 -17.39 23.23 -12.93
N SER A 306 -18.37 22.50 -12.41
CA SER A 306 -19.44 23.02 -11.56
C SER A 306 -19.80 22.04 -10.43
N GLU A 307 -20.70 22.46 -9.53
CA GLU A 307 -21.23 21.56 -8.49
C GLU A 307 -22.06 20.39 -9.06
N ASP A 308 -22.66 20.56 -10.24
CA ASP A 308 -23.46 19.53 -10.91
C ASP A 308 -22.61 18.36 -11.42
N ASP A 309 -21.29 18.56 -11.56
CA ASP A 309 -20.35 17.50 -11.97
C ASP A 309 -20.08 16.48 -10.85
N PHE A 310 -20.49 16.76 -9.61
CA PHE A 310 -20.30 15.85 -8.49
C PHE A 310 -21.31 14.69 -8.52
N SER A 311 -20.81 13.44 -8.47
CA SER A 311 -21.64 12.22 -8.54
C SER A 311 -22.29 11.80 -7.20
N GLY A 312 -22.36 12.70 -6.21
CA GLY A 312 -22.82 12.41 -4.85
C GLY A 312 -21.76 11.69 -3.98
N PRO A 313 -22.02 11.48 -2.68
CA PRO A 313 -21.03 10.88 -1.77
C PRO A 313 -20.57 9.48 -2.22
N PRO A 314 -19.27 9.16 -2.19
CA PRO A 314 -18.18 9.95 -1.61
C PRO A 314 -17.56 10.99 -2.57
N LEU A 315 -18.00 11.10 -3.82
CA LEU A 315 -17.45 12.00 -4.85
C LEU A 315 -18.16 13.36 -4.89
N ASN A 316 -18.48 13.93 -3.72
CA ASN A 316 -19.28 15.15 -3.60
C ASN A 316 -18.48 16.38 -3.13
N THR A 317 -17.16 16.28 -3.05
CA THR A 317 -16.29 17.42 -2.73
C THR A 317 -14.99 17.34 -3.54
N PRO A 318 -14.30 18.46 -3.78
CA PRO A 318 -12.99 18.46 -4.42
C PRO A 318 -11.96 17.52 -3.78
N ASP A 319 -11.84 17.53 -2.45
CA ASP A 319 -10.87 16.69 -1.75
C ASP A 319 -11.25 15.20 -1.84
N SER A 320 -12.54 14.87 -1.76
CA SER A 320 -13.00 13.50 -1.78
C SER A 320 -12.89 12.86 -3.17
N ILE A 321 -13.08 13.61 -4.26
CA ILE A 321 -12.75 13.14 -5.63
C ILE A 321 -11.28 12.73 -5.68
N VAL A 322 -10.38 13.64 -5.30
CA VAL A 322 -8.94 13.37 -5.36
C VAL A 322 -8.56 12.19 -4.48
N ALA A 323 -9.11 12.11 -3.26
CA ALA A 323 -8.86 11.01 -2.33
C ALA A 323 -9.24 9.65 -2.94
N VAL A 324 -10.44 9.54 -3.51
CA VAL A 324 -10.92 8.30 -4.14
C VAL A 324 -10.10 7.97 -5.37
N CYS A 325 -9.89 8.93 -6.29
CA CYS A 325 -9.12 8.70 -7.50
C CYS A 325 -7.68 8.24 -7.21
N LEU A 326 -6.97 8.89 -6.29
CA LEU A 326 -5.62 8.49 -5.93
C LEU A 326 -5.59 7.13 -5.22
N SER A 327 -6.58 6.84 -4.38
CA SER A 327 -6.69 5.51 -3.76
C SER A 327 -6.87 4.44 -4.82
N SER A 328 -7.76 4.65 -5.81
CA SER A 328 -7.95 3.73 -6.93
C SER A 328 -6.66 3.60 -7.73
N TRP A 329 -6.03 4.70 -8.17
CA TRP A 329 -4.79 4.63 -8.93
C TRP A 329 -3.68 3.88 -8.19
N GLN A 330 -3.51 4.09 -6.89
CA GLN A 330 -2.51 3.36 -6.11
C GLN A 330 -2.82 1.87 -6.01
N GLU A 331 -4.08 1.50 -5.77
CA GLU A 331 -4.55 0.12 -5.74
C GLU A 331 -4.35 -0.54 -7.10
N ASP A 332 -4.76 0.13 -8.17
CA ASP A 332 -4.70 -0.35 -9.53
C ASP A 332 -3.26 -0.49 -10.00
N LEU A 333 -2.40 0.52 -9.81
CA LEU A 333 -0.99 0.43 -10.14
C LEU A 333 -0.29 -0.71 -9.40
N ARG A 334 -0.63 -0.95 -8.12
CA ARG A 334 -0.12 -2.09 -7.33
C ARG A 334 -0.63 -3.44 -7.84
N THR A 335 -1.89 -3.51 -8.28
CA THR A 335 -2.54 -4.73 -8.76
C THR A 335 -2.37 -4.95 -10.27
N GLY A 336 -1.61 -4.10 -10.95
CA GLY A 336 -1.14 -4.34 -12.31
C GLY A 336 -1.77 -3.47 -13.39
N LEU A 337 -2.25 -2.26 -13.08
CA LEU A 337 -2.81 -1.31 -14.07
C LEU A 337 -1.87 -1.08 -15.26
N LEU A 338 -0.56 -1.10 -15.04
CA LEU A 338 0.42 -1.01 -16.12
C LEU A 338 0.43 -2.22 -17.07
N VAL A 339 -0.21 -3.31 -16.65
CA VAL A 339 -0.36 -4.58 -17.38
C VAL A 339 -1.76 -4.70 -18.00
N TRP A 340 -2.82 -4.26 -17.34
CA TRP A 340 -4.19 -4.43 -17.83
C TRP A 340 -4.89 -3.16 -18.32
N GLY A 341 -4.35 -1.98 -18.03
CA GLY A 341 -4.86 -0.70 -18.53
C GLY A 341 -4.48 -0.50 -20.01
N GLN A 342 -5.27 0.29 -20.72
CA GLN A 342 -4.89 0.71 -22.07
C GLN A 342 -3.71 1.68 -21.96
N ARG A 343 -2.76 1.52 -22.88
CA ARG A 343 -1.52 2.28 -22.92
C ARG A 343 -1.34 2.90 -24.28
N THR A 344 -0.93 4.16 -24.28
CA THR A 344 -0.60 4.86 -25.51
C THR A 344 0.54 5.80 -25.23
N ARG A 345 1.65 5.62 -25.94
CA ARG A 345 2.72 6.60 -25.97
C ARG A 345 2.29 7.83 -26.76
N GLU A 346 2.25 8.96 -26.08
CA GLU A 346 1.88 10.24 -26.68
C GLU A 346 3.11 11.05 -27.12
N ALA A 347 2.88 12.13 -27.85
CA ALA A 347 3.94 13.01 -28.37
C ALA A 347 4.82 13.67 -27.27
N ASP A 348 4.34 13.71 -26.02
CA ASP A 348 5.11 14.15 -24.86
C ASP A 348 6.13 13.11 -24.36
N GLY A 349 6.20 11.96 -25.02
CA GLY A 349 7.11 10.85 -24.73
C GLY A 349 6.71 10.00 -23.54
N ALA A 350 5.60 10.32 -22.85
CA ALA A 350 5.08 9.52 -21.75
C ALA A 350 4.10 8.44 -22.26
N ILE A 351 3.97 7.36 -21.49
CA ILE A 351 2.96 6.34 -21.69
C ILE A 351 1.72 6.73 -20.89
N HIS A 352 0.67 7.15 -21.60
CA HIS A 352 -0.60 7.51 -21.00
C HIS A 352 -1.38 6.22 -20.71
N ILE A 353 -1.87 6.13 -19.47
CA ILE A 353 -2.59 4.97 -18.98
C ILE A 353 -4.03 5.38 -18.77
N SER A 354 -4.94 4.66 -19.41
CA SER A 354 -6.38 4.80 -19.21
C SER A 354 -6.97 3.49 -18.68
N TRP A 355 -8.15 3.61 -18.08
CA TRP A 355 -8.93 2.45 -17.67
C TRP A 355 -9.16 1.50 -18.86
N PRO A 356 -9.18 0.18 -18.63
CA PRO A 356 -9.31 -0.80 -19.69
C PRO A 356 -10.56 -0.53 -20.52
N ILE A 357 -10.43 -0.70 -21.83
CA ILE A 357 -11.58 -0.86 -22.72
C ILE A 357 -12.41 -2.03 -22.17
N THR A 358 -13.71 -1.78 -21.98
CA THR A 358 -14.71 -2.72 -21.47
C THR A 358 -14.68 -4.08 -22.18
N GLU A 359 -14.09 -4.16 -23.37
CA GLU A 359 -13.87 -5.38 -24.14
C GLU A 359 -12.96 -6.41 -23.44
N MET A 360 -12.06 -6.00 -22.54
CA MET A 360 -11.29 -6.94 -21.70
C MET A 360 -12.06 -7.46 -20.46
N SER A 361 -13.24 -6.90 -20.18
CA SER A 361 -14.14 -7.33 -19.09
C SER A 361 -15.19 -8.34 -19.54
N GLY A 362 -15.35 -8.54 -20.85
CA GLY A 362 -16.16 -9.60 -21.45
C GLY A 362 -15.48 -10.97 -21.36
N SER A 363 -15.74 -11.71 -20.28
CA SER A 363 -15.29 -13.10 -20.07
C SER A 363 -13.76 -13.30 -20.13
N ARG A 364 -13.02 -12.84 -19.11
CA ARG A 364 -11.68 -13.39 -18.86
C ARG A 364 -11.86 -14.84 -18.45
N GLN A 365 -11.90 -15.76 -19.41
CA GLN A 365 -11.88 -17.19 -19.12
C GLN A 365 -10.61 -17.58 -18.36
N HIS A 366 -9.53 -16.77 -18.45
CA HIS A 366 -8.26 -17.03 -17.79
C HIS A 366 -7.70 -15.80 -17.07
N ARG A 367 -6.96 -16.04 -15.99
CA ARG A 367 -6.19 -15.04 -15.24
C ARG A 367 -4.72 -15.43 -15.17
N VAL A 368 -3.86 -14.43 -15.00
CA VAL A 368 -2.42 -14.60 -14.79
C VAL A 368 -2.06 -14.17 -13.38
N ALA A 369 -1.22 -14.96 -12.71
CA ALA A 369 -0.66 -14.64 -11.40
C ALA A 369 0.82 -15.02 -11.32
N ALA A 370 1.55 -14.49 -10.35
CA ALA A 370 2.90 -14.95 -10.06
C ALA A 370 2.89 -16.36 -9.48
N VAL A 371 3.89 -17.16 -9.85
CA VAL A 371 4.19 -18.44 -9.19
C VAL A 371 4.87 -18.13 -7.84
N PRO A 372 4.33 -18.60 -6.70
CA PRO A 372 4.99 -18.47 -5.40
C PRO A 372 6.39 -19.08 -5.43
N ARG A 373 7.35 -18.46 -4.75
CA ARG A 373 8.78 -18.85 -4.76
C ARG A 373 9.13 -19.65 -3.50
N HIS A 374 9.28 -20.97 -3.64
CA HIS A 374 9.65 -21.93 -2.60
C HIS A 374 10.14 -23.24 -3.24
N ASP A 375 10.59 -24.21 -2.43
CA ASP A 375 11.22 -25.45 -2.95
C ASP A 375 10.32 -26.32 -3.83
N THR A 376 9.00 -26.15 -3.71
CA THR A 376 7.99 -26.87 -4.50
C THR A 376 7.34 -26.02 -5.60
N SER A 377 7.88 -24.82 -5.90
CA SER A 377 7.35 -23.94 -6.94
C SER A 377 7.07 -24.66 -8.26
N GLY A 378 5.87 -24.44 -8.77
CA GLY A 378 5.42 -24.93 -10.08
C GLY A 378 5.08 -26.42 -10.14
N SER A 379 5.12 -27.18 -9.04
CA SER A 379 4.79 -28.63 -9.08
C SER A 379 3.39 -28.89 -9.68
N TRP A 380 2.42 -28.04 -9.37
CA TRP A 380 1.06 -28.11 -9.93
C TRP A 380 0.99 -27.79 -11.43
N LEU A 381 1.98 -27.07 -11.99
CA LEU A 381 2.09 -26.85 -13.43
C LEU A 381 2.63 -28.11 -14.13
N ALA A 382 3.60 -28.78 -13.51
CA ALA A 382 4.11 -30.06 -14.00
C ALA A 382 3.04 -31.17 -13.96
N GLU A 383 2.16 -31.17 -12.95
CA GLU A 383 0.99 -32.06 -12.90
C GLU A 383 0.05 -31.87 -14.10
N THR A 384 0.00 -30.66 -14.68
CA THR A 384 -0.75 -30.37 -15.91
C THR A 384 0.03 -30.64 -17.20
N GLY A 385 1.24 -31.19 -17.10
CA GLY A 385 2.10 -31.54 -18.23
C GLY A 385 3.01 -30.42 -18.75
N LEU A 386 3.08 -29.28 -18.06
CA LEU A 386 3.95 -28.14 -18.44
C LEU A 386 5.39 -28.36 -17.96
N ASN A 387 6.38 -27.91 -18.73
CA ASN A 387 7.78 -28.07 -18.39
C ASN A 387 8.31 -26.94 -17.49
N ILE A 388 8.46 -27.25 -16.20
CA ILE A 388 8.97 -26.29 -15.20
C ILE A 388 10.49 -26.31 -15.02
N GLY A 389 11.22 -27.16 -15.74
CA GLY A 389 12.66 -27.42 -15.52
C GLY A 389 13.50 -26.15 -15.58
N THR A 390 13.38 -25.40 -16.68
CA THR A 390 14.12 -24.15 -16.92
C THR A 390 13.83 -23.09 -15.86
N ALA A 391 12.54 -22.92 -15.49
CA ALA A 391 12.15 -21.95 -14.47
C ALA A 391 12.71 -22.30 -13.09
N ARG A 392 12.72 -23.60 -12.73
CA ARG A 392 13.29 -24.08 -11.47
C ARG A 392 14.80 -23.99 -11.44
N GLU A 393 15.47 -24.22 -12.56
CA GLU A 393 16.93 -24.05 -12.67
C GLU A 393 17.32 -22.57 -12.47
N ALA A 394 16.61 -21.65 -13.13
CA ALA A 394 16.81 -20.22 -12.92
C ALA A 394 16.53 -19.80 -11.46
N LEU A 395 15.49 -20.36 -10.82
CA LEU A 395 15.18 -20.11 -9.41
C LEU A 395 16.34 -20.56 -8.50
N LYS A 396 16.80 -21.81 -8.67
CA LYS A 396 17.91 -22.38 -7.87
C LYS A 396 19.22 -21.64 -8.05
N SER A 397 19.45 -21.10 -9.25
CA SER A 397 20.67 -20.37 -9.58
C SER A 397 20.62 -18.90 -9.16
N GLY A 398 19.50 -18.43 -8.57
CA GLY A 398 19.34 -17.06 -8.10
C GLY A 398 19.14 -16.02 -9.20
N VAL A 399 18.95 -16.44 -10.46
CA VAL A 399 18.82 -15.55 -11.63
C VAL A 399 17.38 -15.39 -12.12
N LEU A 400 16.41 -16.08 -11.53
CA LEU A 400 15.00 -15.96 -11.92
C LEU A 400 14.49 -14.52 -11.70
N ALA A 401 14.18 -13.84 -12.81
CA ALA A 401 13.60 -12.51 -12.80
C ALA A 401 12.10 -12.58 -12.49
N CYS A 402 11.37 -13.43 -13.22
CA CYS A 402 9.92 -13.53 -13.13
C CYS A 402 9.44 -14.95 -13.48
N TRP A 403 8.37 -15.41 -12.82
CA TRP A 403 7.66 -16.64 -13.18
C TRP A 403 6.16 -16.43 -12.95
N LEU A 404 5.40 -16.49 -14.04
CA LEU A 404 3.95 -16.30 -14.07
C LEU A 404 3.24 -17.59 -14.50
N GLN A 405 2.01 -17.77 -14.04
CA GLN A 405 1.12 -18.87 -14.38
C GLN A 405 -0.23 -18.35 -14.87
N ALA A 406 -0.84 -19.05 -15.83
CA ALA A 406 -2.19 -18.81 -16.29
C ALA A 406 -3.14 -19.93 -15.81
N TYR A 407 -4.33 -19.55 -15.38
CA TYR A 407 -5.35 -20.47 -14.87
C TYR A 407 -6.76 -20.01 -15.26
N LEU A 408 -7.72 -20.94 -15.26
CA LEU A 408 -9.12 -20.64 -15.56
C LEU A 408 -9.73 -19.72 -14.47
N ASP A 409 -10.42 -18.65 -14.86
CA ASP A 409 -11.11 -17.75 -13.92
C ASP A 409 -12.37 -18.40 -13.33
N ASN A 410 -12.16 -19.26 -12.35
CA ASN A 410 -13.22 -19.90 -11.57
C ASN A 410 -12.90 -19.86 -10.07
N ARG A 411 -13.85 -20.33 -9.25
CA ARG A 411 -13.70 -20.34 -7.79
C ARG A 411 -12.53 -21.18 -7.30
N GLU A 412 -12.13 -22.19 -8.08
CA GLU A 412 -11.07 -23.13 -7.73
C GLU A 412 -9.68 -22.65 -8.18
N VAL A 413 -9.61 -21.59 -8.99
CA VAL A 413 -8.36 -21.04 -9.53
C VAL A 413 -7.60 -22.12 -10.34
N ARG A 414 -8.34 -23.03 -10.98
CA ARG A 414 -7.85 -24.24 -11.66
C ARG A 414 -8.79 -24.64 -12.81
N PRO A 415 -8.34 -25.38 -13.84
CA PRO A 415 -6.98 -25.88 -14.04
C PRO A 415 -6.00 -24.77 -14.42
N PHE A 416 -4.71 -25.06 -14.24
CA PHE A 416 -3.64 -24.26 -14.83
C PHE A 416 -3.51 -24.62 -16.31
N VAL A 417 -3.33 -23.61 -17.14
CA VAL A 417 -3.39 -23.73 -18.61
C VAL A 417 -2.13 -23.23 -19.30
N GLY A 418 -1.18 -22.66 -18.57
CA GLY A 418 0.11 -22.23 -19.11
C GLY A 418 0.97 -21.50 -18.10
N HIS A 419 2.21 -21.20 -18.49
CA HIS A 419 3.14 -20.39 -17.70
C HIS A 419 4.17 -19.70 -18.58
N ALA A 420 4.78 -18.66 -18.01
CA ALA A 420 5.92 -17.99 -18.60
C ALA A 420 6.98 -17.75 -17.53
N ALA A 421 8.26 -17.91 -17.88
CA ALA A 421 9.36 -17.68 -16.96
C ALA A 421 10.51 -16.96 -17.66
N ALA A 422 11.18 -16.10 -16.90
CA ALA A 422 12.27 -15.28 -17.39
C ALA A 422 13.40 -15.18 -16.36
N ARG A 423 14.62 -15.10 -16.84
CA ARG A 423 15.84 -14.90 -16.04
C ARG A 423 16.52 -13.58 -16.39
N TRP A 424 17.30 -13.06 -15.46
CA TRP A 424 18.26 -12.00 -15.74
C TRP A 424 19.43 -12.59 -16.54
N VAL A 425 19.76 -11.93 -17.66
CA VAL A 425 20.99 -12.19 -18.43
C VAL A 425 22.12 -11.33 -17.87
N ASP A 426 21.78 -10.09 -17.54
CA ASP A 426 22.62 -9.10 -16.85
C ASP A 426 21.72 -8.19 -16.00
N ASP A 427 22.28 -7.11 -15.45
CA ASP A 427 21.58 -6.17 -14.56
C ASP A 427 20.39 -5.41 -15.21
N THR A 428 20.31 -5.41 -16.55
CA THR A 428 19.33 -4.64 -17.33
C THR A 428 18.62 -5.45 -18.41
N THR A 429 19.07 -6.65 -18.72
CA THR A 429 18.51 -7.51 -19.78
C THR A 429 17.87 -8.76 -19.17
N ALA A 430 16.61 -9.00 -19.50
CA ALA A 430 15.90 -10.23 -19.14
C ALA A 430 15.64 -11.09 -20.37
N CYS A 431 15.71 -12.41 -20.23
CA CYS A 431 15.35 -13.37 -21.28
C CYS A 431 14.14 -14.18 -20.82
N ILE A 432 13.07 -14.20 -21.61
CA ILE A 432 11.90 -15.05 -21.38
C ILE A 432 12.20 -16.42 -22.00
N ASP A 433 12.75 -17.33 -21.20
CA ASP A 433 13.15 -18.66 -21.66
C ASP A 433 11.96 -19.62 -21.82
N VAL A 434 10.82 -19.34 -21.17
CA VAL A 434 9.63 -20.20 -21.19
C VAL A 434 8.39 -19.38 -21.50
N LEU A 435 7.63 -19.85 -22.48
CA LEU A 435 6.24 -19.46 -22.76
C LEU A 435 5.51 -20.72 -23.24
N GLU A 436 4.78 -21.37 -22.35
CA GLU A 436 4.15 -22.66 -22.61
C GLU A 436 2.68 -22.63 -22.22
N VAL A 437 1.82 -23.24 -23.03
CA VAL A 437 0.40 -23.45 -22.75
C VAL A 437 0.02 -24.90 -22.98
N VAL A 438 -0.95 -25.40 -22.20
CA VAL A 438 -1.46 -26.77 -22.32
C VAL A 438 -2.08 -26.95 -23.72
N PRO A 439 -1.85 -28.07 -24.43
CA PRO A 439 -2.44 -28.33 -25.74
C PRO A 439 -3.97 -28.15 -25.75
N GLY A 440 -4.50 -27.47 -26.78
CA GLY A 440 -5.92 -27.14 -26.90
C GLY A 440 -6.36 -25.86 -26.18
N THR A 441 -5.44 -25.20 -25.46
CA THR A 441 -5.68 -23.86 -24.89
C THR A 441 -5.75 -22.81 -26.01
N ARG A 442 -6.62 -21.81 -25.87
CA ARG A 442 -6.73 -20.70 -26.83
C ARG A 442 -5.41 -19.93 -26.91
N GLY A 443 -4.99 -19.56 -28.12
CA GLY A 443 -3.74 -18.81 -28.36
C GLY A 443 -3.65 -17.49 -27.58
N SER A 444 -4.80 -16.85 -27.28
CA SER A 444 -4.86 -15.64 -26.47
C SER A 444 -4.28 -15.78 -25.06
N VAL A 445 -4.17 -16.99 -24.51
CA VAL A 445 -3.52 -17.23 -23.21
C VAL A 445 -2.02 -17.01 -23.28
N ALA A 446 -1.36 -17.47 -24.36
CA ALA A 446 0.07 -17.24 -24.57
C ALA A 446 0.36 -15.75 -24.75
N THR A 447 -0.47 -15.04 -25.54
CA THR A 447 -0.44 -13.59 -25.69
C THR A 447 -0.58 -12.87 -24.35
N GLN A 448 -1.55 -13.28 -23.51
CA GLN A 448 -1.76 -12.70 -22.18
C GLN A 448 -0.58 -12.95 -21.23
N LEU A 449 0.02 -14.14 -21.27
CA LEU A 449 1.23 -14.48 -20.51
C LEU A 449 2.42 -13.63 -20.94
N LEU A 450 2.66 -13.52 -22.26
CA LEU A 450 3.73 -12.70 -22.81
C LEU A 450 3.57 -11.23 -22.42
N HIS A 451 2.38 -10.68 -22.59
CA HIS A 451 2.06 -9.31 -22.20
C HIS A 451 2.33 -9.08 -20.70
N SER A 452 1.86 -10.00 -19.85
CA SER A 452 2.03 -9.91 -18.40
C SER A 452 3.49 -10.01 -17.96
N ILE A 453 4.26 -10.95 -18.52
CA ILE A 453 5.67 -11.14 -18.14
C ILE A 453 6.52 -9.97 -18.64
N THR A 454 6.27 -9.47 -19.85
CA THR A 454 6.98 -8.32 -20.42
C THR A 454 6.87 -7.09 -19.52
N HIS A 455 5.65 -6.74 -19.09
CA HIS A 455 5.45 -5.61 -18.18
C HIS A 455 5.99 -5.85 -16.79
N THR A 456 5.92 -7.09 -16.28
CA THR A 456 6.51 -7.43 -14.99
C THR A 456 8.03 -7.24 -15.01
N LEU A 457 8.69 -7.66 -16.08
CA LEU A 457 10.14 -7.48 -16.29
C LEU A 457 10.51 -6.00 -16.44
N ALA A 458 9.76 -5.24 -17.25
CA ALA A 458 9.95 -3.80 -17.38
C ALA A 458 9.85 -3.10 -16.01
N ASN A 459 8.83 -3.44 -15.20
CA ASN A 459 8.66 -2.89 -13.86
C ASN A 459 9.76 -3.33 -12.87
N ALA A 460 10.35 -4.51 -13.09
CA ALA A 460 11.49 -5.00 -12.32
C ALA A 460 12.81 -4.33 -12.71
N GLY A 461 12.87 -3.59 -13.81
CA GLY A 461 14.02 -2.78 -14.22
C GLY A 461 14.66 -3.18 -15.55
N ALA A 462 14.06 -4.12 -16.29
CA ALA A 462 14.56 -4.48 -17.60
C ALA A 462 14.54 -3.27 -18.54
N ARG A 463 15.64 -3.05 -19.25
CA ARG A 463 15.76 -2.11 -20.37
C ARG A 463 15.67 -2.84 -21.71
N ALA A 464 16.06 -4.11 -21.72
CA ALA A 464 15.93 -5.00 -22.87
C ALA A 464 15.27 -6.32 -22.44
N ILE A 465 14.41 -6.86 -23.30
CA ILE A 465 13.80 -8.17 -23.10
C ILE A 465 14.01 -9.03 -24.35
N GLU A 466 14.58 -10.21 -24.17
CA GLU A 466 14.86 -11.17 -25.23
C GLU A 466 13.91 -12.37 -25.16
N LEU A 467 13.57 -12.91 -26.34
CA LEU A 467 12.83 -14.14 -26.53
C LEU A 467 13.67 -15.06 -27.43
N PRO A 468 13.94 -16.32 -27.07
CA PRO A 468 14.65 -17.27 -27.93
C PRO A 468 13.77 -17.80 -29.08
N PHE A 469 12.46 -17.52 -29.06
CA PHE A 469 11.48 -17.94 -30.05
C PHE A 469 10.89 -16.75 -30.82
N THR A 470 10.33 -17.01 -32.00
CA THR A 470 9.80 -16.01 -32.92
C THR A 470 8.32 -16.26 -33.18
N ASP A 471 7.50 -15.22 -33.04
CA ASP A 471 6.08 -15.21 -33.37
C ASP A 471 5.72 -13.79 -33.84
N GLU A 472 5.16 -13.67 -35.03
CA GLU A 472 4.81 -12.38 -35.63
C GLU A 472 3.76 -11.61 -34.82
N SER A 473 2.90 -12.32 -34.07
CA SER A 473 1.91 -11.68 -33.20
C SER A 473 2.57 -10.83 -32.10
N PHE A 474 3.82 -11.11 -31.73
CA PHE A 474 4.50 -10.36 -30.67
C PHE A 474 4.95 -8.97 -31.10
N ALA A 475 4.94 -8.67 -32.39
CA ALA A 475 5.20 -7.33 -32.91
C ALA A 475 4.21 -6.29 -32.35
N GLU A 476 2.98 -6.70 -31.99
CA GLU A 476 1.99 -5.81 -31.37
C GLU A 476 2.44 -5.28 -30.01
N PHE A 477 3.35 -5.98 -29.32
CA PHE A 477 3.95 -5.55 -28.05
C PHE A 477 5.28 -4.79 -28.25
N GLY A 478 5.67 -4.51 -29.50
CA GLY A 478 6.90 -3.83 -29.86
C GLY A 478 8.12 -4.74 -30.01
N TYR A 479 7.96 -6.07 -29.96
CA TYR A 479 9.07 -6.98 -30.22
C TYR A 479 9.46 -6.95 -31.70
N VAL A 480 10.76 -6.94 -31.96
CA VAL A 480 11.37 -7.00 -33.30
C VAL A 480 12.33 -8.19 -33.38
N PRO A 481 12.72 -8.67 -34.57
CA PRO A 481 13.76 -9.69 -34.69
C PRO A 481 15.03 -9.27 -33.95
N ASN A 482 15.65 -10.19 -33.20
CA ASN A 482 16.82 -9.84 -32.37
C ASN A 482 17.99 -9.34 -33.25
N PRO A 483 18.41 -8.07 -33.10
CA PRO A 483 19.42 -7.47 -33.98
C PRO A 483 20.83 -8.00 -33.72
N THR A 484 21.08 -8.56 -32.53
CA THR A 484 22.41 -9.00 -32.09
C THR A 484 22.66 -10.45 -32.48
N THR A 485 21.69 -11.33 -32.26
CA THR A 485 21.85 -12.78 -32.48
C THR A 485 21.29 -13.25 -33.82
N GLY A 486 20.42 -12.44 -34.45
CA GLY A 486 19.65 -12.84 -35.63
C GLY A 486 18.67 -13.99 -35.38
N ARG A 487 18.45 -14.39 -34.12
CA ARG A 487 17.55 -15.47 -33.70
C ARG A 487 16.65 -15.00 -32.57
N GLY A 488 15.37 -15.36 -32.65
CA GLY A 488 14.39 -14.93 -31.66
C GLY A 488 13.98 -13.47 -31.82
N MET A 489 13.41 -12.90 -30.76
CA MET A 489 12.86 -11.55 -30.74
C MET A 489 13.49 -10.72 -29.62
N TYR A 490 13.45 -9.40 -29.77
CA TYR A 490 14.04 -8.41 -28.89
C TYR A 490 13.06 -7.25 -28.69
N LEU A 491 12.97 -6.74 -27.47
CA LEU A 491 12.21 -5.55 -27.13
C LEU A 491 13.11 -4.55 -26.39
N ASP A 492 13.21 -3.33 -26.92
CA ASP A 492 13.69 -2.18 -26.14
C ASP A 492 12.54 -1.65 -25.29
N VAL A 493 12.69 -1.77 -23.96
CA VAL A 493 11.64 -1.39 -23.01
C VAL A 493 11.40 0.13 -23.04
N THR A 494 12.39 0.92 -23.43
CA THR A 494 12.28 2.39 -23.48
C THR A 494 11.41 2.87 -24.64
N THR A 495 11.23 2.04 -25.66
CA THR A 495 10.40 2.32 -26.84
C THR A 495 9.06 1.59 -26.82
N MET A 496 8.69 0.96 -25.70
CA MET A 496 7.39 0.29 -25.60
C MET A 496 6.24 1.23 -25.97
N PRO A 497 5.25 0.74 -26.74
CA PRO A 497 4.08 1.53 -27.10
C PRO A 497 3.20 1.91 -25.90
#